data_AF-A0A941JDK9-F1
#
_entry.id   AF-A0A941JDK9-F1
#
_cell.length_a   1.000
_cell.length_b   1.000
_cell.length_c   1.000
_cell.angle_alpha   90.00
_cell.angle_beta   90.00
_cell.angle_gamma   90.00
#
_symmetry.space_group_name_H-M   'P 1'
#
loop_
_entity.id
_entity.type
_entity.pdbx_description
1 polymer ?
#
loop_
_entity_poly.entity_id
_entity_poly.type
_entity_poly.pdbx_seq_one_letter_code
_entity_poly.pdbx_strand_id
1 'polypeptide(L)'
;MTTYENIWGYYRDMARVVEEGASLRALYDAMLGVQSEDLRAVDASPRRLREMAQGWSQRPNFVPIRLNELFNGLQVEHTDDYVLAMVGGLGGRHEQEVRLFMLRHDHALRDQVFWRVFEVEGGGEISLANIDKFSREEFNWHNTVVLLANEGTLDRGRVLRGCLEALNRDFSAYRAGWFSRVYASLAPTPAETAADQPLLRLCLGSSITATVSLGVKQLEALHKHGLLEAAPFVEACGGAFSGPKAAALSVLRMLEALGARAAVESEAVAQALALGLGHPHADVQRAAVKALAKLGRE
;
A
#
# COMPACT_ATOMS: atom_id res chain seq x y z
N MET A 1 38.18 12.84 -3.00
CA MET A 1 37.03 12.43 -2.16
C MET A 1 36.45 13.69 -1.56
N THR A 2 35.13 13.88 -1.67
CA THR A 2 34.44 14.93 -0.93
C THR A 2 34.54 14.62 0.56
N THR A 3 35.00 15.57 1.36
CA THR A 3 35.12 15.43 2.82
C THR A 3 34.06 16.30 3.49
N TYR A 4 33.45 15.78 4.54
CA TYR A 4 32.46 16.51 5.32
C TYR A 4 32.96 16.67 6.75
N GLU A 5 32.86 17.89 7.30
CA GLU A 5 33.22 18.15 8.70
C GLU A 5 32.39 17.26 9.65
N ASN A 6 31.11 17.07 9.34
CA ASN A 6 30.20 16.25 10.12
C ASN A 6 29.12 15.58 9.24
N ILE A 7 28.39 14.64 9.84
CA ILE A 7 27.35 13.86 9.17
C ILE A 7 26.20 14.72 8.62
N TRP A 8 25.95 15.90 9.19
CA TRP A 8 24.91 16.80 8.70
C TRP A 8 25.25 17.40 7.33
N GLY A 9 26.54 17.69 7.09
CA GLY A 9 27.04 18.10 5.79
C GLY A 9 26.80 17.00 4.75
N TYR A 10 27.10 15.75 5.11
CA TYR A 10 26.84 14.59 4.25
C TYR A 10 25.34 14.44 3.92
N TYR A 11 24.46 14.51 4.93
CA TYR A 11 23.01 14.39 4.72
C TYR A 11 22.45 15.47 3.79
N ARG A 12 22.86 16.73 3.99
CA ARG A 12 22.39 17.86 3.19
C ARG A 12 22.83 17.74 1.73
N ASP A 13 24.05 17.29 1.49
CA ASP A 13 24.62 17.23 0.14
C ASP A 13 24.18 15.97 -0.64
N MET A 14 23.64 14.95 0.04
CA MET A 14 23.24 13.70 -0.62
C MET A 14 22.26 13.89 -1.77
N ALA A 15 21.22 14.72 -1.61
CA ALA A 15 20.24 14.97 -2.67
C ALA A 15 20.92 15.50 -3.94
N ARG A 16 21.81 16.49 -3.80
CA ARG A 16 22.60 17.04 -4.91
C ARG A 16 23.51 15.97 -5.52
N VAL A 17 24.19 15.17 -4.69
CA VAL A 17 25.13 14.14 -5.15
C VAL A 17 24.41 13.04 -5.95
N VAL A 18 23.20 12.64 -5.54
CA VAL A 18 22.41 11.67 -6.32
C VAL A 18 21.89 12.25 -7.63
N GLU A 19 21.50 13.53 -7.65
CA GLU A 19 21.09 14.24 -8.86
C GLU A 19 22.24 14.41 -9.87
N GLU A 20 23.47 14.58 -9.38
CA GLU A 20 24.69 14.61 -10.19
C GLU A 20 25.09 13.21 -10.74
N GLY A 21 24.29 12.17 -10.47
CA GLY A 21 24.47 10.83 -11.04
C GLY A 21 25.46 9.95 -10.26
N ALA A 22 25.67 10.22 -8.97
CA ALA A 22 26.52 9.38 -8.13
C ALA A 22 26.00 7.94 -8.03
N SER A 23 26.92 6.97 -7.98
CA SER A 23 26.57 5.57 -7.68
C SER A 23 26.38 5.36 -6.17
N LEU A 24 25.77 4.23 -5.79
CA LEU A 24 25.72 3.80 -4.39
C LEU A 24 27.12 3.71 -3.76
N ARG A 25 28.12 3.28 -4.53
CA ARG A 25 29.51 3.24 -4.06
C ARG A 25 30.05 4.64 -3.80
N ALA A 26 29.78 5.60 -4.69
CA ALA A 26 30.20 6.98 -4.49
C ALA A 26 29.55 7.62 -3.26
N LEU A 27 28.28 7.31 -2.96
CA LEU A 27 27.65 7.71 -1.69
C LEU A 27 28.35 7.11 -0.48
N TYR A 28 28.68 5.80 -0.53
CA TYR A 28 29.41 5.14 0.55
C TYR A 28 30.82 5.75 0.74
N ASP A 29 31.55 6.01 -0.34
CA ASP A 29 32.87 6.67 -0.27
C ASP A 29 32.78 8.08 0.32
N ALA A 30 31.76 8.84 -0.06
CA ALA A 30 31.49 10.17 0.48
C ALA A 30 31.14 10.10 1.97
N MET A 31 30.38 9.08 2.39
CA MET A 31 30.06 8.81 3.80
C MET A 31 31.32 8.53 4.62
N LEU A 32 32.26 7.74 4.10
CA LEU A 32 33.54 7.47 4.77
C LEU A 32 34.44 8.71 4.91
N GLY A 33 34.13 9.79 4.18
CA GLY A 33 34.81 11.09 4.26
C GLY A 33 34.29 12.02 5.35
N VAL A 34 33.32 11.59 6.18
CA VAL A 34 32.84 12.34 7.35
C VAL A 34 33.91 12.32 8.45
N GLN A 35 34.29 13.48 8.97
CA GLN A 35 35.40 13.62 9.93
C GLN A 35 34.97 13.51 11.40
N SER A 36 33.72 13.85 11.73
CA SER A 36 33.25 13.89 13.13
C SER A 36 33.08 12.52 13.78
N GLU A 37 32.95 11.45 12.99
CA GLU A 37 32.61 10.11 13.46
C GLU A 37 33.02 9.03 12.43
N ASP A 38 33.30 7.80 12.89
CA ASP A 38 33.60 6.67 11.99
C ASP A 38 32.32 5.98 11.52
N LEU A 39 31.86 6.35 10.31
CA LEU A 39 30.65 5.79 9.70
C LEU A 39 30.82 4.36 9.15
N ARG A 40 31.94 3.69 9.42
CA ARG A 40 32.05 2.23 9.27
C ARG A 40 31.36 1.48 10.41
N ALA A 41 31.27 2.09 11.58
CA ALA A 41 30.73 1.49 12.80
C ALA A 41 29.36 2.09 13.16
N VAL A 42 28.43 2.11 12.20
CA VAL A 42 27.06 2.60 12.43
C VAL A 42 26.32 1.70 13.42
N ASP A 43 25.61 2.31 14.37
CA ASP A 43 24.74 1.57 15.28
C ASP A 43 23.47 1.13 14.54
N ALA A 44 23.39 -0.17 14.26
CA ALA A 44 22.20 -0.83 13.73
C ALA A 44 21.62 -1.84 14.74
N SER A 45 21.87 -1.64 16.03
CA SER A 45 21.36 -2.52 17.08
C SER A 45 19.82 -2.52 17.11
N PRO A 46 19.17 -3.59 17.60
CA PRO A 46 17.72 -3.62 17.76
C PRO A 46 17.17 -2.45 18.60
N ARG A 47 17.95 -1.97 19.57
CA ARG A 47 17.59 -0.77 20.34
C ARG A 47 17.54 0.45 19.42
N ARG A 48 18.57 0.66 18.61
CA ARG A 48 18.65 1.81 17.72
C ARG A 48 17.56 1.80 16.65
N LEU A 49 17.27 0.64 16.07
CA LEU A 49 16.17 0.50 15.10
C LEU A 49 14.82 0.83 15.74
N ARG A 50 14.56 0.38 16.98
CA ARG A 50 13.35 0.78 17.73
C ARG A 50 13.25 2.28 17.93
N GLU A 51 14.35 2.95 18.28
CA GLU A 51 14.37 4.40 18.43
C GLU A 51 14.03 5.09 17.09
N MET A 52 14.60 4.61 15.98
CA MET A 52 14.30 5.12 14.63
C MET A 52 12.85 4.85 14.18
N ALA A 53 12.27 3.72 14.60
CA ALA A 53 10.89 3.33 14.31
C ALA A 53 9.85 4.15 15.08
N GLN A 54 10.26 4.96 16.06
CA GLN A 54 9.35 5.72 16.93
C GLN A 54 9.32 7.23 16.64
N GLY A 55 10.31 7.78 15.95
CA GLY A 55 10.43 9.23 15.72
C GLY A 55 10.83 9.57 14.29
N TRP A 56 10.15 10.55 13.68
CA TRP A 56 10.44 10.90 12.29
C TRP A 56 11.74 11.67 12.14
N SER A 57 12.73 11.00 11.55
CA SER A 57 13.98 11.64 11.17
C SER A 57 13.75 12.69 10.09
N GLN A 58 14.23 13.90 10.34
CA GLN A 58 14.24 14.97 9.35
C GLN A 58 15.32 14.76 8.27
N ARG A 59 16.11 13.69 8.37
CA ARG A 59 17.28 13.38 7.53
C ARG A 59 17.25 11.92 7.07
N PRO A 60 17.95 11.58 5.97
CA PRO A 60 18.09 10.21 5.48
C PRO A 60 19.04 9.34 6.35
N ASN A 61 18.74 9.24 7.65
CA ASN A 61 19.60 8.60 8.66
C ASN A 61 19.60 7.06 8.63
N PHE A 62 18.77 6.46 7.78
CA PHE A 62 18.81 5.03 7.49
C PHE A 62 19.84 4.67 6.42
N VAL A 63 20.20 5.62 5.55
CA VAL A 63 21.13 5.38 4.43
C VAL A 63 22.50 4.86 4.91
N PRO A 64 23.12 5.38 5.99
CA PRO A 64 24.38 4.83 6.49
C PRO A 64 24.31 3.36 6.92
N ILE A 65 23.21 2.93 7.54
CA ILE A 65 22.97 1.53 7.88
C ILE A 65 22.97 0.72 6.58
N ARG A 66 22.16 1.13 5.61
CA ARG A 66 21.99 0.38 4.38
C ARG A 66 23.27 0.30 3.54
N LEU A 67 24.04 1.38 3.44
CA LEU A 67 25.32 1.37 2.72
C LEU A 67 26.36 0.47 3.40
N ASN A 68 26.35 0.36 4.73
CA ASN A 68 27.21 -0.58 5.44
C ASN A 68 26.80 -2.05 5.21
N GLU A 69 25.50 -2.34 5.05
CA GLU A 69 25.06 -3.69 4.63
C GLU A 69 25.55 -4.05 3.23
N LEU A 70 25.52 -3.08 2.30
CA LEU A 70 25.97 -3.28 0.92
C LEU A 70 27.49 -3.44 0.78
N PHE A 71 28.27 -2.64 1.52
CA PHE A 71 29.71 -2.47 1.23
C PHE A 71 30.65 -2.79 2.39
N ASN A 72 30.14 -2.97 3.61
CA ASN A 72 30.96 -3.17 4.81
C ASN A 72 30.66 -4.48 5.57
N GLY A 73 29.78 -5.33 5.02
CA GLY A 73 29.45 -6.63 5.63
C GLY A 73 28.58 -6.54 6.88
N LEU A 74 27.97 -5.38 7.18
CA LEU A 74 26.99 -5.27 8.26
C LEU A 74 25.81 -6.21 7.96
N GLN A 75 25.40 -6.99 8.95
CA GLN A 75 24.23 -7.86 8.85
C GLN A 75 23.17 -7.36 9.85
N VAL A 76 22.02 -6.94 9.34
CA VAL A 76 20.90 -6.48 10.17
C VAL A 76 19.70 -7.37 9.89
N GLU A 77 19.05 -7.82 10.95
CA GLU A 77 17.77 -8.52 10.80
C GLU A 77 16.70 -7.53 10.34
N HIS A 78 16.02 -7.84 9.23
CA HIS A 78 14.96 -7.00 8.69
C HIS A 78 13.65 -7.19 9.48
N THR A 79 13.62 -6.79 10.75
CA THR A 79 12.43 -6.80 11.63
C THR A 79 11.44 -5.69 11.26
N ASP A 80 10.27 -5.63 11.91
CA ASP A 80 9.32 -4.52 11.72
C ASP A 80 9.94 -3.16 12.07
N ASP A 81 10.79 -3.10 13.10
CA ASP A 81 11.53 -1.89 13.47
C ASP A 81 12.48 -1.45 12.36
N TYR A 82 13.13 -2.40 11.68
CA TYR A 82 13.97 -2.09 10.51
C TYR A 82 13.13 -1.48 9.37
N VAL A 83 11.96 -2.05 9.08
CA VAL A 83 11.06 -1.54 8.03
C VAL A 83 10.56 -0.14 8.39
N LEU A 84 10.20 0.11 9.65
CA LEU A 84 9.76 1.43 10.08
C LEU A 84 10.90 2.44 10.11
N ALA A 85 12.12 2.04 10.50
CA ALA A 85 13.32 2.86 10.40
C ALA A 85 13.62 3.24 8.95
N MET A 86 13.45 2.30 8.01
CA MET A 86 13.55 2.57 6.56
C MET A 86 12.46 3.54 6.09
N VAL A 87 11.20 3.31 6.47
CA VAL A 87 10.06 4.19 6.13
C VAL A 87 10.31 5.61 6.63
N GLY A 88 10.82 5.75 7.84
CA GLY A 88 11.16 7.02 8.50
C GLY A 88 12.44 7.71 8.00
N GLY A 89 13.42 6.94 7.50
CA GLY A 89 14.80 7.42 7.36
C GLY A 89 15.49 7.12 6.03
N LEU A 90 14.83 6.45 5.06
CA LEU A 90 15.42 6.22 3.72
C LEU A 90 15.51 7.52 2.90
N GLY A 91 14.66 8.50 3.23
CA GLY A 91 14.74 9.88 2.78
C GLY A 91 14.59 10.82 3.97
N GLY A 92 15.07 12.06 3.84
CA GLY A 92 14.80 13.11 4.83
C GLY A 92 13.51 13.86 4.54
N ARG A 93 13.19 14.87 5.36
CA ARG A 93 12.03 15.74 5.10
C ARG A 93 12.21 16.53 3.80
N HIS A 94 13.45 16.85 3.45
CA HIS A 94 13.80 17.65 2.28
C HIS A 94 14.65 16.90 1.26
N GLU A 95 15.10 15.69 1.59
CA GLU A 95 16.01 14.86 0.79
C GLU A 95 15.30 13.57 0.37
N GLN A 96 14.13 13.72 -0.26
CA GLN A 96 13.26 12.60 -0.63
C GLN A 96 13.70 11.94 -1.95
N GLU A 97 14.44 12.68 -2.77
CA GLU A 97 15.14 12.23 -3.97
C GLU A 97 16.11 11.08 -3.64
N VAL A 98 16.68 11.09 -2.43
CA VAL A 98 17.52 10.00 -1.91
C VAL A 98 16.73 8.69 -1.82
N ARG A 99 15.45 8.73 -1.40
CA ARG A 99 14.61 7.53 -1.36
C ARG A 99 14.42 6.93 -2.74
N LEU A 100 14.07 7.77 -3.72
CA LEU A 100 13.91 7.36 -5.12
C LEU A 100 15.22 6.77 -5.67
N PHE A 101 16.33 7.44 -5.41
CA PHE A 101 17.65 6.96 -5.79
C PHE A 101 17.95 5.57 -5.20
N MET A 102 17.77 5.40 -3.89
CA MET A 102 18.01 4.13 -3.21
C MET A 102 17.14 3.01 -3.80
N LEU A 103 15.85 3.25 -4.00
CA LEU A 103 14.95 2.24 -4.56
C LEU A 103 15.25 1.89 -6.02
N ARG A 104 15.82 2.81 -6.81
CA ARG A 104 16.23 2.54 -8.20
C ARG A 104 17.52 1.73 -8.29
N HIS A 105 18.49 2.00 -7.43
CA HIS A 105 19.85 1.48 -7.56
C HIS A 105 20.19 0.34 -6.60
N ASP A 106 19.51 0.22 -5.46
CA ASP A 106 19.68 -0.87 -4.50
C ASP A 106 18.66 -1.98 -4.77
N HIS A 107 19.05 -2.92 -5.64
CA HIS A 107 18.21 -4.07 -5.99
C HIS A 107 17.87 -4.94 -4.78
N ALA A 108 18.81 -5.16 -3.85
CA ALA A 108 18.56 -6.00 -2.69
C ALA A 108 17.53 -5.34 -1.74
N LEU A 109 17.60 -4.02 -1.55
CA LEU A 109 16.60 -3.27 -0.79
C LEU A 109 15.23 -3.39 -1.45
N ARG A 110 15.16 -3.15 -2.76
CA ARG A 110 13.91 -3.19 -3.53
C ARG A 110 13.29 -4.59 -3.57
N ASP A 111 14.09 -5.63 -3.74
CA ASP A 111 13.57 -6.98 -4.00
C ASP A 111 13.27 -7.74 -2.70
N GLN A 112 14.02 -7.46 -1.62
CA GLN A 112 13.95 -8.23 -0.37
C GLN A 112 13.28 -7.49 0.79
N VAL A 113 13.39 -6.15 0.85
CA VAL A 113 12.96 -5.39 2.04
C VAL A 113 11.74 -4.53 1.75
N PHE A 114 11.77 -3.78 0.64
CA PHE A 114 10.77 -2.76 0.34
C PHE A 114 9.34 -3.29 0.44
N TRP A 115 9.07 -4.51 -0.01
CA TRP A 115 7.73 -5.09 0.01
C TRP A 115 7.13 -5.24 1.40
N ARG A 116 7.94 -5.29 2.46
CA ARG A 116 7.46 -5.31 3.84
C ARG A 116 6.75 -4.02 4.26
N VAL A 117 6.89 -2.91 3.52
CA VAL A 117 6.13 -1.67 3.82
C VAL A 117 4.62 -1.84 3.64
N PHE A 118 4.17 -2.84 2.88
CA PHE A 118 2.76 -3.19 2.76
C PHE A 118 2.26 -4.07 3.92
N GLU A 119 3.18 -4.60 4.73
CA GLU A 119 2.90 -5.58 5.77
C GLU A 119 2.89 -4.97 7.17
N VAL A 120 3.68 -3.92 7.37
CA VAL A 120 3.91 -3.27 8.66
C VAL A 120 3.09 -1.99 8.74
N GLU A 121 2.11 -1.94 9.64
CA GLU A 121 1.21 -0.79 9.81
C GLU A 121 1.98 0.50 10.19
N GLY A 122 2.90 0.35 11.14
CA GLY A 122 3.49 1.46 11.87
C GLY A 122 2.59 2.01 12.99
N GLY A 123 3.11 2.99 13.72
CA GLY A 123 2.52 3.50 14.95
C GLY A 123 3.06 4.89 15.28
N GLY A 124 2.37 5.61 16.17
CA GLY A 124 2.82 6.95 16.60
C GLY A 124 3.14 7.88 15.41
N GLU A 125 4.40 8.33 15.33
CA GLU A 125 4.89 9.20 14.27
C GLU A 125 5.25 8.47 12.97
N ILE A 126 5.58 7.18 13.00
CA ILE A 126 6.10 6.45 11.85
C ILE A 126 5.03 5.53 11.25
N SER A 127 4.50 5.96 10.11
CA SER A 127 3.70 5.15 9.18
C SER A 127 3.71 5.85 7.82
N LEU A 128 3.46 5.11 6.74
CA LEU A 128 3.36 5.69 5.39
C LEU A 128 2.36 6.86 5.35
N ALA A 129 1.20 6.68 5.96
CA ALA A 129 0.17 7.73 6.06
C ALA A 129 0.65 8.98 6.80
N ASN A 130 1.36 8.82 7.93
CA ASN A 130 1.80 9.94 8.74
C ASN A 130 2.96 10.69 8.11
N ILE A 131 3.96 9.98 7.57
CA ILE A 131 5.10 10.62 6.88
C ILE A 131 4.61 11.41 5.68
N ASP A 132 3.72 10.84 4.87
CA ASP A 132 3.21 11.53 3.68
C ASP A 132 2.43 12.79 4.01
N LYS A 133 1.67 12.79 5.12
CA LYS A 133 0.92 13.96 5.58
C LYS A 133 1.82 15.18 5.85
N PHE A 134 3.07 14.96 6.25
CA PHE A 134 4.01 16.03 6.59
C PHE A 134 5.17 16.18 5.59
N SER A 135 5.15 15.38 4.53
CA SER A 135 6.13 15.39 3.44
C SER A 135 5.68 16.32 2.31
N ARG A 136 6.64 16.79 1.51
CA ARG A 136 6.36 17.43 0.22
C ARG A 136 5.67 16.43 -0.71
N GLU A 137 4.72 16.91 -1.51
CA GLU A 137 3.90 16.04 -2.33
C GLU A 137 4.74 15.31 -3.38
N GLU A 138 5.66 15.99 -4.07
CA GLU A 138 6.33 15.46 -5.26
C GLU A 138 7.12 14.17 -5.01
N PHE A 139 7.62 13.98 -3.79
CA PHE A 139 8.50 12.87 -3.44
C PHE A 139 8.10 12.15 -2.14
N ASN A 140 6.85 12.27 -1.70
CA ASN A 140 6.33 11.46 -0.59
C ASN A 140 6.31 9.96 -0.96
N TRP A 141 6.05 9.07 0.01
CA TRP A 141 6.03 7.63 -0.26
C TRP A 141 4.97 7.26 -1.31
N HIS A 142 3.78 7.86 -1.26
CA HIS A 142 2.72 7.59 -2.23
C HIS A 142 3.20 7.84 -3.66
N ASN A 143 3.72 9.04 -3.93
CA ASN A 143 4.17 9.43 -5.27
C ASN A 143 5.43 8.68 -5.68
N THR A 144 6.31 8.35 -4.72
CA THR A 144 7.44 7.46 -4.95
C THR A 144 6.97 6.09 -5.47
N VAL A 145 6.03 5.45 -4.79
CA VAL A 145 5.52 4.13 -5.19
C VAL A 145 4.80 4.18 -6.54
N VAL A 146 3.97 5.20 -6.75
CA VAL A 146 3.24 5.39 -8.02
C VAL A 146 4.22 5.61 -9.19
N LEU A 147 5.22 6.48 -9.01
CA LEU A 147 6.23 6.75 -10.03
C LEU A 147 7.00 5.47 -10.39
N LEU A 148 7.53 4.78 -9.38
CA LEU A 148 8.35 3.58 -9.58
C LEU A 148 7.56 2.41 -10.20
N ALA A 149 6.26 2.28 -9.90
CA ALA A 149 5.40 1.29 -10.53
C ALA A 149 5.09 1.63 -12.00
N ASN A 150 4.87 2.92 -12.32
CA ASN A 150 4.58 3.35 -13.68
C ASN A 150 5.79 3.28 -14.62
N GLU A 151 7.00 3.49 -14.12
CA GLU A 151 8.24 3.33 -14.90
C GLU A 151 8.75 1.89 -14.98
N GLY A 152 8.12 0.95 -14.25
CA GLY A 152 8.47 -0.48 -14.25
C GLY A 152 9.62 -0.86 -13.31
N THR A 153 10.11 0.06 -12.48
CA THR A 153 11.11 -0.24 -11.43
C THR A 153 10.51 -1.14 -10.34
N LEU A 154 9.26 -0.90 -9.95
CA LEU A 154 8.49 -1.80 -9.10
C LEU A 154 7.53 -2.62 -9.94
N ASP A 155 7.40 -3.92 -9.62
CA ASP A 155 6.37 -4.75 -10.23
C ASP A 155 4.97 -4.22 -9.89
N ARG A 156 4.29 -3.69 -10.90
CA ARG A 156 3.01 -3.00 -10.74
C ARG A 156 1.92 -3.93 -10.20
N GLY A 157 1.89 -5.19 -10.64
CA GLY A 157 0.94 -6.19 -10.13
C GLY A 157 1.13 -6.45 -8.64
N ARG A 158 2.39 -6.61 -8.20
CA ARG A 158 2.75 -6.80 -6.80
C ARG A 158 2.42 -5.58 -5.93
N VAL A 159 2.56 -4.36 -6.46
CA VAL A 159 2.13 -3.14 -5.74
C VAL A 159 0.61 -3.13 -5.56
N LEU A 160 -0.16 -3.43 -6.61
CA LEU A 160 -1.63 -3.49 -6.52
C LEU A 160 -2.08 -4.56 -5.53
N ARG A 161 -1.53 -5.77 -5.64
CA ARG A 161 -1.77 -6.86 -4.70
C ARG A 161 -1.42 -6.47 -3.26
N GLY A 162 -0.23 -5.90 -3.04
CA GLY A 162 0.24 -5.46 -1.73
C GLY A 162 -0.67 -4.40 -1.11
N CYS A 163 -1.24 -3.49 -1.91
CA CYS A 163 -2.27 -2.56 -1.42
C CYS A 163 -3.52 -3.30 -0.93
N LEU A 164 -4.02 -4.28 -1.69
CA LEU A 164 -5.21 -5.05 -1.31
C LEU A 164 -4.95 -5.95 -0.10
N GLU A 165 -3.78 -6.56 0.00
CA GLU A 165 -3.36 -7.31 1.19
C GLU A 165 -3.32 -6.39 2.42
N ALA A 166 -2.72 -5.20 2.31
CA ALA A 166 -2.68 -4.21 3.38
C ALA A 166 -4.08 -3.77 3.84
N LEU A 167 -5.02 -3.60 2.90
CA LEU A 167 -6.42 -3.28 3.21
C LEU A 167 -7.16 -4.40 3.97
N ASN A 168 -6.66 -5.63 3.90
CA ASN A 168 -7.22 -6.81 4.58
C ASN A 168 -6.42 -7.20 5.84
N ARG A 169 -5.47 -6.38 6.32
CA ARG A 169 -4.63 -6.62 7.51
C ARG A 169 -5.14 -5.94 8.80
N ASP A 170 -6.39 -5.49 8.83
CA ASP A 170 -7.01 -4.81 9.98
C ASP A 170 -6.25 -3.57 10.49
N PHE A 171 -5.50 -2.90 9.61
CA PHE A 171 -4.88 -1.61 9.93
C PHE A 171 -5.95 -0.57 10.29
N SER A 172 -5.57 0.42 11.09
CA SER A 172 -6.44 1.57 11.37
C SER A 172 -6.92 2.25 10.09
N ALA A 173 -8.14 2.79 10.09
CA ALA A 173 -8.74 3.46 8.94
C ALA A 173 -7.85 4.57 8.34
N TYR A 174 -7.13 5.31 9.19
CA TYR A 174 -6.17 6.33 8.76
C TYR A 174 -5.04 5.76 7.89
N ARG A 175 -4.47 4.62 8.30
CA ARG A 175 -3.33 3.99 7.62
C ARG A 175 -3.75 3.14 6.44
N ALA A 176 -4.85 2.38 6.57
CA ALA A 176 -5.49 1.69 5.45
C ALA A 176 -5.83 2.66 4.30
N GLY A 177 -6.25 3.89 4.63
CA GLY A 177 -6.54 4.92 3.65
C GLY A 177 -5.38 5.27 2.73
N TRP A 178 -4.12 5.11 3.17
CA TRP A 178 -2.95 5.33 2.32
C TRP A 178 -2.88 4.32 1.16
N PHE A 179 -3.06 3.03 1.45
CA PHE A 179 -3.05 1.97 0.44
C PHE A 179 -4.21 2.10 -0.55
N SER A 180 -5.39 2.52 -0.07
CA SER A 180 -6.53 2.83 -0.95
C SER A 180 -6.19 3.93 -1.95
N ARG A 181 -5.47 4.98 -1.52
CA ARG A 181 -5.08 6.09 -2.40
C ARG A 181 -4.02 5.66 -3.42
N VAL A 182 -3.03 4.86 -3.02
CA VAL A 182 -2.02 4.33 -3.96
C VAL A 182 -2.69 3.48 -5.03
N TYR A 183 -3.53 2.51 -4.62
CA TYR A 183 -4.28 1.67 -5.54
C TYR A 183 -5.13 2.49 -6.52
N ALA A 184 -5.84 3.51 -6.03
CA ALA A 184 -6.64 4.40 -6.87
C ALA A 184 -5.78 5.22 -7.85
N SER A 185 -4.62 5.70 -7.42
CA SER A 185 -3.71 6.53 -8.24
C SER A 185 -3.04 5.74 -9.36
N LEU A 186 -2.82 4.44 -9.13
CA LEU A 186 -2.34 3.54 -10.17
C LEU A 186 -3.40 3.26 -11.23
N ALA A 187 -4.69 3.49 -10.95
CA ALA A 187 -5.80 3.28 -11.88
C ALA A 187 -5.72 1.92 -12.61
N PRO A 188 -5.83 0.78 -11.88
CA PRO A 188 -5.63 -0.53 -12.47
C PRO A 188 -6.64 -0.81 -13.57
N THR A 189 -6.16 -1.47 -14.61
CA THR A 189 -7.00 -1.94 -15.72
C THR A 189 -7.93 -3.06 -15.23
N PRO A 190 -9.03 -3.35 -15.94
CA PRO A 190 -9.88 -4.49 -15.61
C PRO A 190 -9.13 -5.82 -15.55
N ALA A 191 -8.10 -6.01 -16.39
CA ALA A 191 -7.28 -7.23 -16.38
C ALA A 191 -6.40 -7.32 -15.13
N GLU A 192 -5.77 -6.22 -14.72
CA GLU A 192 -5.00 -6.15 -13.47
C GLU A 192 -5.90 -6.39 -12.25
N THR A 193 -7.05 -5.73 -12.20
CA THR A 193 -8.03 -5.90 -11.12
C THR A 193 -8.57 -7.34 -11.07
N ALA A 194 -8.73 -8.00 -12.22
CA ALA A 194 -9.23 -9.37 -12.29
C ALA A 194 -8.27 -10.40 -11.65
N ALA A 195 -6.96 -10.11 -11.64
CA ALA A 195 -5.94 -11.01 -11.09
C ALA A 195 -6.04 -11.18 -9.56
N ASP A 196 -6.64 -10.22 -8.86
CA ASP A 196 -6.70 -10.18 -7.39
C ASP A 196 -8.16 -10.14 -6.86
N GLN A 197 -9.12 -10.69 -7.62
CA GLN A 197 -10.52 -10.82 -7.18
C GLN A 197 -10.73 -11.45 -5.80
N PRO A 198 -9.97 -12.50 -5.38
CA PRO A 198 -10.07 -13.02 -4.01
C PRO A 198 -9.84 -11.95 -2.93
N LEU A 199 -8.84 -11.09 -3.10
CA LEU A 199 -8.53 -10.01 -2.15
C LEU A 199 -9.60 -8.90 -2.17
N LEU A 200 -10.14 -8.59 -3.35
CA LEU A 200 -11.25 -7.64 -3.49
C LEU A 200 -12.52 -8.13 -2.80
N ARG A 201 -12.80 -9.44 -2.85
CA ARG A 201 -13.92 -10.04 -2.13
C ARG A 201 -13.73 -9.98 -0.61
N LEU A 202 -12.51 -10.20 -0.10
CA LEU A 202 -12.21 -10.02 1.32
C LEU A 202 -12.48 -8.58 1.79
N CYS A 203 -12.17 -7.58 0.95
CA CYS A 203 -12.45 -6.18 1.27
C CYS A 203 -13.94 -5.89 1.54
N LEU A 204 -14.86 -6.70 1.02
CA LEU A 204 -16.31 -6.54 1.25
C LEU A 204 -16.70 -6.73 2.71
N GLY A 205 -15.95 -7.53 3.47
CA GLY A 205 -16.18 -7.78 4.89
C GLY A 205 -15.44 -6.81 5.84
N SER A 206 -14.73 -5.81 5.31
CA SER A 206 -13.93 -4.91 6.14
C SER A 206 -14.80 -4.06 7.07
N SER A 207 -14.31 -3.82 8.30
CA SER A 207 -14.89 -2.83 9.22
C SER A 207 -14.69 -1.38 8.74
N ILE A 208 -13.82 -1.16 7.76
CA ILE A 208 -13.51 0.15 7.21
C ILE A 208 -14.39 0.39 5.97
N THR A 209 -15.34 1.32 6.13
CA THR A 209 -16.26 1.77 5.07
C THR A 209 -15.57 2.09 3.74
N ALA A 210 -14.41 2.73 3.77
CA ALA A 210 -13.66 3.08 2.56
C ALA A 210 -13.12 1.84 1.82
N THR A 211 -12.66 0.84 2.56
CA THR A 211 -12.18 -0.45 2.02
C THR A 211 -13.31 -1.22 1.36
N VAL A 212 -14.48 -1.31 2.00
CA VAL A 212 -15.68 -1.93 1.40
C VAL A 212 -16.07 -1.22 0.10
N SER A 213 -16.05 0.11 0.11
CA SER A 213 -16.39 0.93 -1.06
C SER A 213 -15.42 0.71 -2.21
N LEU A 214 -14.12 0.58 -1.93
CA LEU A 214 -13.10 0.24 -2.93
C LEU A 214 -13.36 -1.14 -3.53
N GLY A 215 -13.55 -2.16 -2.68
CA GLY A 215 -13.80 -3.55 -3.12
C GLY A 215 -15.02 -3.63 -4.04
N VAL A 216 -16.16 -3.06 -3.62
CA VAL A 216 -17.38 -3.03 -4.43
C VAL A 216 -17.17 -2.29 -5.75
N LYS A 217 -16.50 -1.12 -5.74
CA LYS A 217 -16.26 -0.35 -6.97
C LYS A 217 -15.44 -1.14 -7.99
N GLN A 218 -14.40 -1.85 -7.54
CA GLN A 218 -13.54 -2.65 -8.41
C GLN A 218 -14.28 -3.88 -8.96
N LEU A 219 -15.02 -4.59 -8.12
CA LEU A 219 -15.85 -5.73 -8.57
C LEU A 219 -16.98 -5.29 -9.51
N GLU A 220 -17.57 -4.11 -9.30
CA GLU A 220 -18.54 -3.51 -10.23
C GLU A 220 -17.91 -3.19 -11.58
N ALA A 221 -16.66 -2.71 -11.60
CA ALA A 221 -15.94 -2.50 -12.85
C ALA A 221 -15.70 -3.84 -13.59
N LEU A 222 -15.27 -4.90 -12.89
CA LEU A 222 -15.12 -6.22 -13.48
C LEU A 222 -16.43 -6.77 -14.03
N HIS A 223 -17.54 -6.57 -13.32
CA HIS A 223 -18.87 -6.96 -13.78
C HIS A 223 -19.24 -6.29 -15.12
N LYS A 224 -19.00 -4.97 -15.23
CA LYS A 224 -19.26 -4.20 -16.45
C LYS A 224 -18.41 -4.69 -17.64
N HIS A 225 -17.20 -5.18 -17.37
CA HIS A 225 -16.31 -5.74 -18.38
C HIS A 225 -16.50 -7.25 -18.62
N GLY A 226 -17.42 -7.91 -17.92
CA GLY A 226 -17.65 -9.36 -18.06
C GLY A 226 -16.53 -10.23 -17.50
N LEU A 227 -15.69 -9.69 -16.61
CA LEU A 227 -14.54 -10.39 -16.01
C LEU A 227 -14.80 -10.86 -14.58
N LEU A 228 -15.98 -10.54 -14.01
CA LEU A 228 -16.34 -10.92 -12.66
C LEU A 228 -16.54 -12.44 -12.53
N GLU A 229 -15.86 -13.05 -11.56
CA GLU A 229 -16.13 -14.41 -11.10
C GLU A 229 -17.47 -14.46 -10.35
N ALA A 230 -18.55 -14.75 -11.09
CA ALA A 230 -19.92 -14.59 -10.60
C ALA A 230 -20.24 -15.44 -9.36
N ALA A 231 -19.97 -16.76 -9.38
CA ALA A 231 -20.27 -17.63 -8.25
C ALA A 231 -19.47 -17.25 -6.98
N PRO A 232 -18.13 -17.09 -7.04
CA PRO A 232 -17.37 -16.60 -5.88
C PRO A 232 -17.81 -15.23 -5.37
N PHE A 233 -18.27 -14.34 -6.26
CA PHE A 233 -18.83 -13.05 -5.84
C PHE A 233 -20.13 -13.22 -5.05
N VAL A 234 -21.09 -14.01 -5.55
CA VAL A 234 -22.38 -14.26 -4.88
C VAL A 234 -22.17 -14.85 -3.48
N GLU A 235 -21.21 -15.76 -3.32
CA GLU A 235 -20.88 -16.37 -2.03
C GLU A 235 -20.30 -15.35 -1.04
N ALA A 236 -19.46 -14.42 -1.49
CA ALA A 236 -18.71 -13.52 -0.61
C ALA A 236 -19.35 -12.14 -0.39
N CYS A 237 -20.33 -11.74 -1.20
CA CYS A 237 -20.81 -10.34 -1.21
C CYS A 237 -21.55 -9.90 0.05
N GLY A 238 -21.91 -10.84 0.93
CA GLY A 238 -22.70 -10.59 2.14
C GLY A 238 -22.13 -9.50 3.04
N GLY A 239 -20.80 -9.45 3.21
CA GLY A 239 -20.14 -8.44 4.07
C GLY A 239 -20.43 -7.00 3.65
N ALA A 240 -20.65 -6.75 2.36
CA ALA A 240 -20.91 -5.41 1.85
C ALA A 240 -22.23 -4.81 2.37
N PHE A 241 -23.17 -5.64 2.85
CA PHE A 241 -24.44 -5.19 3.43
C PHE A 241 -24.29 -4.59 4.84
N SER A 242 -23.14 -4.80 5.50
CA SER A 242 -22.78 -4.08 6.73
C SER A 242 -22.09 -2.73 6.45
N GLY A 243 -21.75 -2.47 5.18
CA GLY A 243 -21.05 -1.27 4.75
C GLY A 243 -21.98 -0.10 4.38
N PRO A 244 -21.47 0.87 3.60
CA PRO A 244 -22.25 2.04 3.18
C PRO A 244 -23.41 1.68 2.25
N LYS A 245 -24.51 2.43 2.38
CA LYS A 245 -25.69 2.33 1.50
C LYS A 245 -25.35 2.20 0.01
N ALA A 246 -24.42 3.02 -0.49
CA ALA A 246 -24.06 3.02 -1.91
C ALA A 246 -23.41 1.69 -2.34
N ALA A 247 -22.55 1.13 -1.51
CA ALA A 247 -21.90 -0.16 -1.76
C ALA A 247 -22.94 -1.28 -1.78
N ALA A 248 -23.84 -1.32 -0.80
CA ALA A 248 -24.92 -2.30 -0.73
C ALA A 248 -25.86 -2.22 -1.96
N LEU A 249 -26.23 -1.02 -2.41
CA LEU A 249 -27.04 -0.84 -3.63
C LEU A 249 -26.30 -1.31 -4.89
N SER A 250 -24.99 -1.09 -5.01
CA SER A 250 -24.21 -1.62 -6.14
C SER A 250 -24.17 -3.15 -6.13
N VAL A 251 -24.00 -3.79 -4.96
CA VAL A 251 -24.06 -5.25 -4.83
C VAL A 251 -25.42 -5.80 -5.25
N LEU A 252 -26.53 -5.22 -4.78
CA LEU A 252 -27.88 -5.65 -5.20
C LEU A 252 -28.08 -5.57 -6.71
N ARG A 253 -27.59 -4.50 -7.36
CA ARG A 253 -27.68 -4.37 -8.82
C ARG A 253 -26.88 -5.44 -9.56
N MET A 254 -25.68 -5.77 -9.06
CA MET A 254 -24.89 -6.87 -9.64
C MET A 254 -25.59 -8.21 -9.46
N LEU A 255 -26.11 -8.51 -8.27
CA LEU A 255 -26.86 -9.75 -8.01
C LEU A 255 -28.10 -9.88 -8.90
N GLU A 256 -28.88 -8.80 -9.07
CA GLU A 256 -30.04 -8.79 -9.98
C GLU A 256 -29.63 -9.09 -11.43
N ALA A 257 -28.52 -8.50 -11.90
CA ALA A 257 -28.02 -8.73 -13.25
C ALA A 257 -27.48 -10.15 -13.46
N LEU A 258 -26.86 -10.75 -12.43
CA LEU A 258 -26.39 -12.14 -12.47
C LEU A 258 -27.55 -13.14 -12.49
N GLY A 259 -28.59 -12.90 -11.67
CA GLY A 259 -29.81 -13.72 -11.66
C GLY A 259 -30.54 -13.69 -13.00
N ALA A 260 -30.77 -12.50 -13.56
CA ALA A 260 -31.46 -12.35 -14.85
C ALA A 260 -30.73 -12.98 -16.05
N ARG A 261 -29.44 -13.29 -15.90
CA ARG A 261 -28.62 -13.96 -16.93
C ARG A 261 -28.44 -15.45 -16.67
N ALA A 262 -29.05 -15.99 -15.61
CA ALA A 262 -28.80 -17.34 -15.11
C ALA A 262 -27.30 -17.66 -14.98
N ALA A 263 -26.49 -16.67 -14.56
CA ALA A 263 -25.04 -16.80 -14.48
C ALA A 263 -24.59 -17.61 -13.24
N VAL A 264 -25.48 -17.75 -12.25
CA VAL A 264 -25.33 -18.48 -11.00
C VAL A 264 -26.69 -19.07 -10.65
N GLU A 265 -26.72 -20.17 -9.88
CA GLU A 265 -27.95 -20.78 -9.38
C GLU A 265 -28.89 -19.75 -8.74
N SER A 266 -30.16 -19.78 -9.15
CA SER A 266 -31.18 -18.81 -8.71
C SER A 266 -31.32 -18.78 -7.18
N GLU A 267 -31.24 -19.94 -6.52
CA GLU A 267 -31.31 -20.04 -5.06
C GLU A 267 -30.14 -19.29 -4.38
N ALA A 268 -28.91 -19.44 -4.88
CA ALA A 268 -27.74 -18.76 -4.32
C ALA A 268 -27.86 -17.23 -4.49
N VAL A 269 -28.35 -16.77 -5.64
CA VAL A 269 -28.63 -15.34 -5.88
C VAL A 269 -29.73 -14.84 -4.94
N ALA A 270 -30.80 -15.61 -4.74
CA ALA A 270 -31.89 -15.26 -3.82
C ALA A 270 -31.40 -15.14 -2.37
N GLN A 271 -30.58 -16.08 -1.90
CA GLN A 271 -29.97 -16.05 -0.56
C GLN A 271 -29.09 -14.81 -0.39
N ALA A 272 -28.25 -14.48 -1.38
CA ALA A 272 -27.41 -13.29 -1.34
C ALA A 272 -28.23 -11.99 -1.34
N LEU A 273 -29.30 -11.91 -2.14
CA LEU A 273 -30.23 -10.76 -2.15
C LEU A 273 -30.94 -10.59 -0.80
N ALA A 274 -31.31 -11.69 -0.15
CA ALA A 274 -32.02 -11.67 1.14
C ALA A 274 -31.19 -11.02 2.26
N LEU A 275 -29.86 -11.09 2.21
CA LEU A 275 -28.99 -10.39 3.17
C LEU A 275 -29.21 -8.87 3.16
N GLY A 276 -29.59 -8.29 2.01
CA GLY A 276 -29.92 -6.86 1.89
C GLY A 276 -31.15 -6.43 2.69
N LEU A 277 -32.03 -7.36 3.08
CA LEU A 277 -33.18 -7.09 3.94
C LEU A 277 -32.77 -6.68 5.35
N GLY A 278 -31.60 -7.11 5.82
CA GLY A 278 -31.05 -6.76 7.12
C GLY A 278 -30.35 -5.39 7.18
N HIS A 279 -30.16 -4.71 6.05
CA HIS A 279 -29.45 -3.43 6.02
C HIS A 279 -30.26 -2.33 6.75
N PRO A 280 -29.63 -1.42 7.51
CA PRO A 280 -30.34 -0.37 8.28
C PRO A 280 -31.05 0.71 7.45
N HIS A 281 -30.97 0.67 6.12
CA HIS A 281 -31.44 1.76 5.26
C HIS A 281 -32.59 1.27 4.38
N ALA A 282 -33.75 1.91 4.49
CA ALA A 282 -34.98 1.49 3.81
C ALA A 282 -34.83 1.35 2.28
N ASP A 283 -34.05 2.22 1.63
CA ASP A 283 -33.77 2.08 0.18
C ASP A 283 -33.10 0.75 -0.19
N VAL A 284 -32.16 0.26 0.63
CA VAL A 284 -31.48 -1.02 0.38
C VAL A 284 -32.46 -2.17 0.57
N GLN A 285 -33.25 -2.13 1.65
CA GLN A 285 -34.30 -3.12 1.91
C GLN A 285 -35.33 -3.16 0.78
N ARG A 286 -35.81 -2.01 0.31
CA ARG A 286 -36.75 -1.90 -0.82
C ARG A 286 -36.16 -2.45 -2.11
N ALA A 287 -34.89 -2.15 -2.38
CA ALA A 287 -34.19 -2.69 -3.55
C ALA A 287 -34.07 -4.22 -3.47
N ALA A 288 -33.72 -4.77 -2.30
CA ALA A 288 -33.64 -6.21 -2.08
C ALA A 288 -34.99 -6.90 -2.28
N VAL A 289 -36.08 -6.38 -1.68
CA VAL A 289 -37.45 -6.90 -1.89
C VAL A 289 -37.83 -6.89 -3.36
N LYS A 290 -37.57 -5.79 -4.06
CA LYS A 290 -37.87 -5.66 -5.49
C LYS A 290 -37.11 -6.69 -6.33
N ALA A 291 -35.81 -6.89 -6.05
CA ALA A 291 -34.97 -7.84 -6.77
C ALA A 291 -35.44 -9.29 -6.54
N LEU A 292 -35.75 -9.67 -5.29
CA LEU A 292 -36.30 -10.98 -4.94
C LEU A 292 -37.64 -11.25 -5.64
N ALA A 293 -38.55 -10.28 -5.63
CA ALA A 293 -39.85 -10.39 -6.29
C ALA A 293 -39.75 -10.47 -7.82
N LYS A 294 -38.63 -10.03 -8.40
CA LYS A 294 -38.37 -10.17 -9.84
C LYS A 294 -37.82 -11.56 -10.13
N LEU A 295 -36.86 -12.04 -9.35
CA LEU A 295 -36.25 -13.36 -9.50
C LEU A 295 -37.27 -14.50 -9.37
N GLY A 296 -38.21 -14.40 -8.43
CA GLY A 296 -39.25 -15.43 -8.24
C GLY A 296 -40.39 -15.42 -9.26
N ARG A 297 -40.35 -14.53 -10.26
CA ARG A 297 -41.32 -14.50 -11.39
C ARG A 297 -40.79 -15.20 -12.64
N GLU A 298 -39.52 -15.59 -12.65
CA GLU A 298 -38.85 -16.35 -13.70
C GLU A 298 -38.97 -17.86 -13.42
#